data_AF-A0A535DNB6-F1
#
_entry.id   AF-A0A535DNB6-F1
#
_cell.length_a   1.000
_cell.length_b   1.000
_cell.length_c   1.000
_cell.angle_alpha   90.00
_cell.angle_beta   90.00
_cell.angle_gamma   90.00
#
_symmetry.space_group_name_H-M   'P 1'
#
loop_
_entity.id
_entity.type
_entity.pdbx_description
1 polymer ?
#
loop_
_entity_poly.entity_id
_entity_poly.type
_entity_poly.pdbx_seq_one_letter_code
_entity_poly.pdbx_strand_id
1 'polypeptide(L)'
;MRQVGGDRINALPRRFLAEIIGPRMKEIFQMAREEVRKSGFDGLLPAGVVVTGGGSRLMGTTDAAQLVFDTSVRLGQAAAVSGLADRAQGPSYAVSVGLVKWGLKTHAPTYNNGQQQVGFGSTYQKTVRWLRDFF
;
A
#
# COMPACT_ATOMS: atom_id res chain seq x y z
N MET A 1 35.31 27.08 -7.58
CA MET A 1 34.95 25.84 -8.29
C MET A 1 34.92 24.70 -7.29
N ARG A 2 33.76 24.06 -7.08
CA ARG A 2 33.68 22.83 -6.28
C ARG A 2 34.07 21.68 -7.19
N GLN A 3 35.14 20.97 -6.82
CA GLN A 3 35.59 19.76 -7.50
C GLN A 3 34.49 18.69 -7.39
N VAL A 4 33.94 18.24 -8.52
CA VAL A 4 32.98 17.14 -8.59
C VAL A 4 33.76 15.91 -9.06
N GLY A 5 33.78 14.85 -8.26
CA GLY A 5 34.42 13.57 -8.61
C GLY A 5 35.78 13.28 -7.96
N GLY A 6 35.89 13.43 -6.63
CA GLY A 6 37.01 12.89 -5.87
C GLY A 6 36.53 11.75 -4.97
N ASP A 7 37.28 10.66 -4.89
CA ASP A 7 37.06 9.48 -4.02
C ASP A 7 37.21 9.79 -2.50
N ARG A 8 37.13 11.07 -2.13
CA ARG A 8 37.24 11.55 -0.76
C ARG A 8 35.84 11.79 -0.22
N ILE A 9 35.47 11.03 0.82
CA ILE A 9 34.23 11.26 1.57
C ILE A 9 34.35 12.61 2.29
N ASN A 10 33.74 13.63 1.72
CA ASN A 10 33.67 14.95 2.33
C ASN A 10 32.43 15.03 3.23
N ALA A 11 32.64 15.28 4.53
CA ALA A 11 31.54 15.53 5.45
C ALA A 11 30.84 16.84 5.09
N LEU A 12 29.55 16.75 4.75
CA LEU A 12 28.71 17.89 4.39
C LEU A 12 27.60 18.10 5.42
N PRO A 13 27.24 19.35 5.72
CA PRO A 13 26.07 19.63 6.55
C PRO A 13 24.78 19.09 5.92
N ARG A 14 23.89 18.50 6.74
CA ARG A 14 22.58 17.99 6.29
C ARG A 14 21.75 19.03 5.51
N ARG A 15 21.85 20.31 5.90
CA ARG A 15 21.17 21.43 5.21
C ARG A 15 21.52 21.51 3.73
N PHE A 16 22.77 21.23 3.37
CA PHE A 16 23.23 21.32 1.99
C PHE A 16 22.57 20.26 1.11
N LEU A 17 22.39 19.04 1.65
CA LEU A 17 21.64 18.00 0.96
C LEU A 17 20.15 18.36 0.87
N ALA A 18 19.57 18.93 1.93
CA ALA A 18 18.17 19.34 1.93
C ALA A 18 17.86 20.44 0.90
N GLU A 19 18.79 21.38 0.68
CA GLU A 19 18.70 22.42 -0.35
C GLU A 19 18.66 21.84 -1.78
N ILE A 20 19.23 20.66 -2.01
CA ILE A 20 19.21 19.99 -3.31
C ILE A 20 18.00 19.05 -3.42
N ILE A 21 17.76 18.24 -2.39
CA ILE A 21 16.71 17.22 -2.41
C ILE A 21 15.31 17.85 -2.34
N GLY A 22 15.14 18.91 -1.56
CA GLY A 22 13.85 19.59 -1.37
C GLY A 22 13.22 20.08 -2.69
N PRO A 23 13.93 20.88 -3.51
CA PRO A 23 13.46 21.28 -4.83
C PRO A 23 13.13 20.08 -5.72
N ARG A 24 13.96 19.03 -5.72
CA ARG A 24 13.72 17.84 -6.54
C ARG A 24 12.45 17.07 -6.13
N MET A 25 12.19 16.99 -4.82
CA MET A 25 10.96 16.38 -4.31
C MET A 25 9.72 17.18 -4.75
N LYS A 26 9.77 18.51 -4.67
CA LYS A 26 8.69 19.38 -5.15
C LYS A 26 8.45 19.20 -6.65
N GLU A 27 9.50 19.15 -7.45
CA GLU A 27 9.42 18.92 -8.90
C GLU A 27 8.75 17.57 -9.23
N ILE A 28 9.12 16.50 -8.51
CA ILE A 28 8.49 15.18 -8.68
C ILE A 28 6.99 15.24 -8.36
N PHE A 29 6.61 15.90 -7.27
CA PHE A 29 5.20 16.06 -6.93
C PHE A 29 4.45 16.96 -7.93
N GLN A 30 5.09 17.97 -8.51
CA GLN A 30 4.49 18.80 -9.55
C GLN A 30 4.23 17.99 -10.82
N MET A 31 5.17 17.15 -11.24
CA MET A 31 4.96 16.21 -12.35
C MET A 31 3.81 15.24 -12.06
N ALA A 32 3.72 14.71 -10.84
CA ALA A 32 2.63 13.83 -10.44
C ALA A 32 1.27 14.56 -10.42
N ARG A 33 1.21 15.79 -9.92
CA ARG A 33 -0.01 16.61 -9.92
C ARG A 33 -0.47 16.92 -11.34
N GLU A 34 0.46 17.21 -12.25
CA GLU A 34 0.14 17.43 -13.65
C GLU A 34 -0.50 16.19 -14.30
N GLU A 35 -0.04 14.98 -13.92
CA GLU A 35 -0.67 13.74 -14.38
C GLU A 35 -2.08 13.54 -13.80
N VAL A 36 -2.29 13.86 -12.52
CA VAL A 36 -3.63 13.87 -11.92
C VAL A 36 -4.54 14.86 -12.66
N ARG A 37 -4.02 16.04 -13.01
CA ARG A 37 -4.77 17.04 -13.78
C ARG A 37 -5.20 16.52 -15.15
N LYS A 38 -4.28 15.88 -15.88
CA LYS A 38 -4.57 15.26 -17.18
C LYS A 38 -5.59 14.14 -17.09
N SER A 39 -5.63 13.41 -15.98
CA SER A 39 -6.61 12.34 -15.75
C SER A 39 -8.04 12.85 -15.47
N GLY A 40 -8.23 14.16 -15.28
CA GLY A 40 -9.54 14.77 -15.01
C GLY A 40 -9.99 14.69 -13.54
N PHE A 41 -9.13 14.19 -12.64
CA PHE A 41 -9.41 14.06 -11.21
C PHE A 41 -8.86 15.22 -10.35
N ASP A 42 -8.43 16.33 -10.97
CA ASP A 42 -7.96 17.50 -10.21
C ASP A 42 -9.08 18.06 -9.34
N GLY A 43 -8.77 18.39 -8.09
CA GLY A 43 -9.78 18.79 -7.09
C GLY A 43 -10.74 17.69 -6.64
N LEU A 44 -10.67 16.46 -7.19
CA LEU A 44 -11.48 15.30 -6.81
C LEU A 44 -10.74 14.33 -5.90
N LEU A 45 -9.94 14.85 -4.97
CA LEU A 45 -9.17 14.07 -3.99
C LEU A 45 -9.70 14.27 -2.55
N PRO A 46 -10.95 13.92 -2.24
CA PRO A 46 -11.54 14.14 -0.91
C PRO A 46 -10.83 13.33 0.19
N ALA A 47 -10.23 12.19 -0.17
CA ALA A 47 -9.45 11.35 0.75
C ALA A 47 -7.96 11.74 0.81
N GLY A 48 -7.57 12.80 0.11
CA GLY A 48 -6.19 13.27 0.00
C GLY A 48 -5.27 12.37 -0.82
N VAL A 49 -3.96 12.55 -0.62
CA VAL A 49 -2.90 11.81 -1.30
C VAL A 49 -2.19 10.86 -0.33
N VAL A 50 -1.83 9.67 -0.83
CA VAL A 50 -1.00 8.71 -0.10
C VAL A 50 0.34 8.56 -0.79
N VAL A 51 1.42 8.90 -0.11
CA VAL A 51 2.79 8.75 -0.64
C VAL A 51 3.37 7.44 -0.11
N THR A 52 3.92 6.61 -1.00
CA THR A 52 4.50 5.30 -0.66
C THR A 52 5.92 5.13 -1.22
N GLY A 53 6.56 3.99 -0.97
CA GLY A 53 7.91 3.68 -1.46
C GLY A 53 9.02 4.16 -0.52
N GLY A 54 10.28 3.87 -0.87
CA GLY A 54 11.46 4.24 -0.06
C GLY A 54 11.67 5.75 0.08
N GLY A 55 11.51 6.49 -1.02
CA GLY A 55 11.71 7.94 -1.04
C GLY A 55 10.75 8.70 -0.12
N SER A 56 9.57 8.13 0.14
CA SER A 56 8.56 8.74 1.02
C SER A 56 8.98 8.86 2.49
N ARG A 57 10.03 8.14 2.91
CA ARG A 57 10.59 8.20 4.27
C ARG A 57 11.47 9.43 4.50
N LEU A 58 11.78 10.19 3.45
CA LEU A 58 12.56 11.41 3.59
C LEU A 58 11.80 12.42 4.46
N MET A 59 12.51 13.07 5.38
CA MET A 59 11.94 14.12 6.22
C MET A 59 11.37 15.26 5.36
N GLY A 60 10.14 15.71 5.68
CA GLY A 60 9.45 16.77 4.95
C GLY A 60 8.76 16.34 3.64
N THR A 61 8.73 15.03 3.34
CA THR A 61 8.01 14.51 2.15
C THR A 61 6.53 14.88 2.16
N THR A 62 5.85 14.65 3.28
CA THR A 62 4.40 14.94 3.43
C THR A 62 4.13 16.42 3.26
N ASP A 63 4.98 17.27 3.81
CA ASP A 63 4.83 18.72 3.77
C ASP A 63 5.05 19.26 2.34
N ALA A 64 6.08 18.73 1.64
CA ALA A 64 6.35 19.07 0.26
C ALA A 64 5.20 18.63 -0.67
N ALA A 65 4.63 17.44 -0.44
CA ALA A 65 3.48 16.96 -1.20
C ALA A 65 2.24 17.80 -0.90
N GLN A 66 1.96 18.10 0.37
CA GLN A 66 0.81 18.89 0.79
C GLN A 66 0.83 20.30 0.17
N LEU A 67 2.02 20.93 0.12
CA LEU A 67 2.20 22.21 -0.56
C LEU A 67 1.88 22.14 -2.06
N VAL A 68 2.17 21.02 -2.72
CA VAL A 68 1.97 20.87 -4.18
C VAL A 68 0.53 20.49 -4.52
N PHE A 69 -0.06 19.54 -3.79
CA PHE A 69 -1.39 18.99 -4.06
C PHE A 69 -2.54 19.77 -3.40
N ASP A 70 -2.24 20.68 -2.46
CA ASP A 70 -3.23 21.48 -1.74
C ASP A 70 -4.35 20.63 -1.08
N THR A 71 -3.96 19.46 -0.54
CA THR A 71 -4.87 18.52 0.12
C THR A 71 -4.14 17.77 1.23
N SER A 72 -4.88 17.02 2.04
CA SER A 72 -4.28 16.17 3.08
C SER A 72 -3.36 15.12 2.45
N VAL A 73 -2.16 14.94 3.02
CA VAL A 73 -1.20 13.94 2.56
C VAL A 73 -0.79 13.06 3.72
N ARG A 74 -0.78 11.74 3.51
CA ARG A 74 -0.31 10.77 4.50
C ARG A 74 0.74 9.83 3.92
N LEU A 75 1.60 9.34 4.79
CA LEU A 75 2.53 8.27 4.46
C LEU A 75 1.77 6.94 4.41
N GLY A 76 1.83 6.24 3.28
CA GLY A 76 1.19 4.94 3.16
C GLY A 76 1.98 3.86 3.90
N GLN A 77 1.28 3.00 4.60
CA GLN A 77 1.86 1.84 5.28
C GLN A 77 1.39 0.58 4.61
N ALA A 78 2.28 -0.39 4.48
CA ALA A 78 1.91 -1.70 4.00
C ALA A 78 1.10 -2.40 5.10
N ALA A 79 -0.14 -2.79 4.78
CA ALA A 79 -0.99 -3.42 5.76
C ALA A 79 -0.37 -4.73 6.26
N ALA A 80 -0.35 -4.92 7.58
CA ALA A 80 0.34 -6.03 8.24
C ALA A 80 0.03 -7.39 7.59
N VAL A 81 1.08 -8.20 7.44
CA VAL A 81 0.99 -9.62 7.12
C VAL A 81 1.34 -10.35 8.41
N SER A 82 0.43 -11.22 8.88
CA SER A 82 0.67 -11.99 10.10
C SER A 82 2.00 -12.75 10.02
N GLY A 83 2.80 -12.70 11.09
CA GLY A 83 4.12 -13.32 11.15
C GLY A 83 5.29 -12.52 10.55
N LEU A 84 5.03 -11.43 9.80
CA LEU A 84 6.08 -10.55 9.24
C LEU A 84 5.83 -9.05 9.50
N ALA A 85 4.80 -8.77 10.29
CA ALA A 85 4.21 -7.45 10.45
C ALA A 85 5.26 -6.38 10.83
N ASP A 86 6.17 -6.64 11.76
CA ASP A 86 7.08 -5.59 12.25
C ASP A 86 8.14 -5.14 11.23
N ARG A 87 8.50 -6.00 10.26
CA ARG A 87 9.54 -5.67 9.27
C ARG A 87 8.97 -5.17 7.94
N ALA A 88 7.74 -5.55 7.61
CA ALA A 88 7.15 -5.31 6.29
C ALA A 88 6.05 -4.23 6.29
N GLN A 89 5.85 -3.47 7.36
CA GLN A 89 4.82 -2.42 7.45
C GLN A 89 5.22 -1.08 6.81
N GLY A 90 6.51 -0.86 6.56
CA GLY A 90 7.00 0.41 6.03
C GLY A 90 6.50 0.71 4.60
N PRO A 91 6.47 2.00 4.20
CA PRO A 91 6.05 2.42 2.85
C PRO A 91 6.87 1.77 1.73
N SER A 92 8.11 1.38 2.02
CA SER A 92 9.01 0.69 1.08
C SER A 92 8.50 -0.69 0.67
N TYR A 93 7.66 -1.33 1.47
CA TYR A 93 7.10 -2.66 1.22
C TYR A 93 5.66 -2.62 0.68
N ALA A 94 5.12 -1.44 0.40
CA ALA A 94 3.74 -1.29 -0.07
C ALA A 94 3.46 -2.10 -1.35
N VAL A 95 4.41 -2.11 -2.29
CA VAL A 95 4.29 -2.84 -3.56
C VAL A 95 4.32 -4.36 -3.33
N SER A 96 5.34 -4.88 -2.65
CA SER A 96 5.49 -6.33 -2.45
C SER A 96 4.34 -6.91 -1.64
N VAL A 97 3.94 -6.26 -0.55
CA VAL A 97 2.78 -6.67 0.26
C VAL A 97 1.49 -6.56 -0.54
N GLY A 98 1.33 -5.51 -1.35
CA GLY A 98 0.18 -5.35 -2.24
C GLY A 98 0.04 -6.49 -3.25
N LEU A 99 1.15 -6.90 -3.88
CA LEU A 99 1.18 -8.01 -4.83
C LEU A 99 0.83 -9.35 -4.18
N VAL A 100 1.37 -9.63 -2.99
CA VAL A 100 1.03 -10.85 -2.24
C VAL A 100 -0.46 -10.89 -1.91
N LYS A 101 -1.02 -9.78 -1.42
CA LYS A 101 -2.45 -9.68 -1.12
C LYS A 101 -3.32 -9.81 -2.36
N TRP A 102 -2.88 -9.22 -3.47
CA TRP A 102 -3.57 -9.35 -4.75
C TRP A 102 -3.59 -10.82 -5.21
N GLY A 103 -2.45 -11.50 -5.20
CA GLY A 103 -2.36 -12.93 -5.54
C GLY A 103 -3.24 -13.81 -4.64
N LEU A 104 -3.24 -13.56 -3.32
CA LEU A 104 -4.12 -14.27 -2.38
C LEU A 104 -5.60 -14.05 -2.69
N LYS A 105 -6.00 -12.85 -3.12
CA LYS A 105 -7.40 -12.56 -3.48
C LYS A 105 -7.81 -13.18 -4.81
N THR A 106 -6.93 -13.16 -5.81
CA THR A 106 -7.19 -13.71 -7.14
C THR A 106 -7.21 -15.23 -7.14
N HIS A 107 -6.34 -15.87 -6.34
CA HIS A 107 -6.24 -17.32 -6.22
C HIS A 107 -6.86 -17.86 -4.93
N ALA A 108 -7.59 -17.04 -4.18
CA ALA A 108 -8.45 -17.57 -3.12
C ALA A 108 -9.41 -18.53 -3.82
N PRO A 109 -9.36 -19.85 -3.53
CA PRO A 109 -10.43 -20.72 -3.97
C PRO A 109 -11.71 -20.06 -3.47
N THR A 110 -12.68 -19.85 -4.38
CA THR A 110 -14.05 -19.57 -4.00
C THR A 110 -14.49 -20.76 -3.16
N TYR A 111 -14.18 -20.74 -1.87
CA TYR A 111 -14.93 -21.49 -0.89
C TYR A 111 -16.30 -20.86 -0.95
N ASN A 112 -17.10 -21.42 -1.85
CA ASN A 112 -18.52 -21.25 -1.87
C ASN A 112 -18.96 -21.85 -0.54
N ASN A 113 -18.92 -21.04 0.51
CA ASN A 113 -19.61 -21.32 1.75
C ASN A 113 -21.09 -21.14 1.42
N GLY A 114 -21.60 -22.05 0.59
CA GLY A 114 -23.00 -22.36 0.57
C GLY A 114 -23.30 -22.64 2.01
N GLN A 115 -24.02 -21.72 2.64
CA GLN A 115 -24.69 -21.96 3.90
C GLN A 115 -25.57 -23.19 3.66
N GLN A 116 -24.99 -24.38 3.82
CA GLN A 116 -25.73 -25.54 4.22
C GLN A 116 -26.19 -25.20 5.63
N GLN A 117 -27.35 -24.55 5.68
CA GLN A 117 -28.24 -24.70 6.81
C GLN A 117 -28.31 -26.20 7.05
N VAL A 118 -27.59 -26.67 8.08
CA VAL A 118 -27.76 -28.01 8.60
C VAL A 118 -29.11 -27.99 9.31
N GLY A 119 -30.18 -28.02 8.52
CA GLY A 119 -31.54 -28.12 8.99
C GLY A 119 -31.68 -29.44 9.72
N PHE A 120 -32.22 -29.38 10.93
CA PHE A 120 -32.38 -30.49 11.86
C PHE A 120 -33.10 -31.73 11.25
N GLY A 121 -33.74 -31.59 10.09
CA GLY A 121 -34.37 -32.69 9.32
C GLY A 121 -33.44 -33.53 8.43
N SER A 122 -32.23 -33.06 8.10
CA SER A 122 -31.26 -33.77 7.23
C SER A 122 -30.62 -35.00 7.91
N THR A 123 -30.53 -34.97 9.23
CA THR A 123 -29.94 -36.06 10.02
C THR A 123 -30.87 -37.26 10.13
N TYR A 124 -32.19 -37.04 10.27
CA TYR A 124 -33.16 -38.13 10.40
C TYR A 124 -33.32 -38.95 9.11
N GLN A 125 -33.17 -38.32 7.94
CA GLN A 125 -33.25 -39.02 6.66
C GLN A 125 -32.08 -39.99 6.44
N LYS A 126 -30.90 -39.71 6.99
CA LYS A 126 -29.73 -40.60 6.87
C LYS A 126 -29.88 -41.85 7.74
N THR A 127 -30.42 -41.71 8.95
CA THR A 127 -30.61 -42.84 9.87
C THR A 127 -31.74 -43.76 9.43
N VAL A 128 -32.85 -43.22 8.92
CA VAL A 128 -33.98 -44.04 8.42
C VAL A 128 -33.61 -44.78 7.13
N ARG A 129 -32.77 -44.18 6.28
CA ARG A 129 -32.27 -44.82 5.05
C ARG A 129 -31.36 -46.02 5.35
N TRP A 130 -30.47 -45.90 6.34
CA TRP A 130 -29.63 -47.02 6.79
C TRP A 130 -30.46 -48.18 7.38
N LEU A 131 -31.50 -47.86 8.14
CA LEU A 131 -32.33 -48.88 8.81
C LEU A 131 -33.19 -49.67 7.81
N ARG A 132 -33.59 -49.06 6.69
CA ARG A 132 -34.29 -49.71 5.57
C ARG A 132 -33.37 -50.58 4.71
N ASP A 133 -32.06 -50.38 4.78
CA ASP A 133 -31.10 -51.19 4.04
C ASP A 133 -30.62 -52.40 4.88
N PHE A 134 -31.00 -52.48 6.16
CA PHE A 134 -30.66 -53.57 7.10
C PHE A 134 -31.79 -54.57 7.37
N PHE A 135 -33.04 -54.21 7.02
CA PHE A 135 -34.25 -55.05 7.14
C PHE A 135 -35.08 -54.94 5.87
#